data_AF-A0A2V9Z551-F1
#
_entry.id   AF-A0A2V9Z551-F1
#
_cell.length_a   1.000
_cell.length_b   1.000
_cell.length_c   1.000
_cell.angle_alpha   90.00
_cell.angle_beta   90.00
_cell.angle_gamma   90.00
#
_symmetry.space_group_name_H-M   'P 1'
#
loop_
_entity.id
_entity.type
_entity.pdbx_description
1 polymer ?
#
loop_
_entity_poly.entity_id
_entity_poly.type
_entity_poly.pdbx_seq_one_letter_code
_entity_poly.pdbx_strand_id
1 'polypeptide(L)'
;MRQGFRRPCSGSGTAGLRCSCGTRRLCGCGVLTASGRTLPELASILASHALIHTAEGEFFRDIFREACRKLQVPLSAIRERDLFNLASAQMGISLADLNRQLSDTGRAIGPPWAQDQKHAALAGWMVLANR
;
A
#
# COMPACT_ATOMS: atom_id res chain seq x y z
N MET A 1 -27.81 -6.90 23.97
CA MET A 1 -26.40 -6.57 24.33
C MET A 1 -25.66 -7.88 24.61
N ARG A 2 -24.87 -8.39 23.67
CA ARG A 2 -23.96 -9.52 23.89
C ARG A 2 -22.54 -9.03 23.64
N GLN A 3 -21.68 -9.31 24.61
CA GLN A 3 -20.33 -8.82 24.73
C GLN A 3 -19.44 -9.38 23.60
N GLY A 4 -18.64 -8.50 23.01
CA GLY A 4 -17.73 -8.82 21.92
C GLY A 4 -16.56 -9.70 22.38
N PHE A 5 -16.36 -10.79 21.65
CA PHE A 5 -15.17 -11.63 21.75
C PHE A 5 -13.99 -10.88 21.11
N ARG A 6 -13.24 -10.11 21.92
CA ARG A 6 -11.93 -9.59 21.50
C ARG A 6 -10.95 -10.76 21.53
N ARG A 7 -10.53 -11.23 20.35
CA ARG A 7 -9.40 -12.16 20.23
C ARG A 7 -8.13 -11.49 20.79
N PRO A 8 -7.33 -12.19 21.61
CA PRO A 8 -6.06 -11.64 22.07
C PRO A 8 -5.08 -11.57 20.91
N CYS A 9 -4.46 -10.40 20.73
CA CYS A 9 -3.30 -10.25 19.86
C CYS A 9 -2.14 -11.06 20.46
N SER A 10 -1.86 -12.21 19.87
CA SER A 10 -0.66 -13.01 20.16
C SER A 10 0.58 -12.15 19.91
N GLY A 11 1.32 -11.87 20.97
CA GLY A 11 2.57 -11.11 20.92
C GLY A 11 3.61 -11.84 20.09
N SER A 12 3.98 -11.25 18.97
CA SER A 12 5.23 -11.51 18.27
C SER A 12 5.97 -10.18 18.21
N GLY A 13 7.16 -10.11 18.81
CA GLY A 13 7.98 -8.90 18.86
C GLY A 13 8.29 -8.38 17.47
N THR A 14 7.47 -7.45 16.98
CA THR A 14 7.71 -6.75 15.72
C THR A 14 8.44 -5.45 16.03
N ALA A 15 9.58 -5.24 15.39
CA ALA A 15 10.31 -3.98 15.39
C ALA A 15 9.34 -2.83 15.03
N GLY A 16 8.89 -2.10 16.04
CA GLY A 16 7.96 -1.01 15.87
C GLY A 16 8.67 0.18 15.25
N LEU A 17 8.44 0.45 13.97
CA LEU A 17 8.65 1.79 13.42
C LEU A 17 7.76 2.75 14.20
N ARG A 18 8.36 3.52 15.10
CA ARG A 18 7.67 4.55 15.88
C ARG A 18 7.45 5.78 14.99
N CYS A 19 6.20 6.07 14.66
CA CYS A 19 5.82 7.39 14.18
C CYS A 19 5.89 8.37 15.37
N SER A 20 6.36 9.61 15.13
CA SER A 20 6.62 10.62 16.18
C SER A 20 5.38 11.07 16.98
N CYS A 21 4.19 10.64 16.57
CA CYS A 21 2.92 10.95 17.21
C CYS A 21 2.49 9.89 18.26
N GLY A 22 3.37 9.40 19.12
CA GLY A 22 3.01 8.40 20.16
C GLY A 22 2.97 6.94 19.66
N THR A 23 2.49 6.02 20.51
CA THR A 23 2.60 4.56 20.29
C THR A 23 1.56 4.01 19.31
N ARG A 24 1.77 4.23 18.01
CA ARG A 24 0.99 3.57 16.94
C ARG A 24 1.74 2.35 16.42
N ARG A 25 1.02 1.23 16.27
CA ARG A 25 1.58 -0.01 15.70
C ARG A 25 1.33 -0.04 14.20
N LEU A 26 2.37 -0.28 13.41
CA LEU A 26 2.20 -0.60 12.00
C LEU A 26 1.47 -1.94 11.84
N CYS A 27 0.35 -1.91 11.12
CA CYS A 27 -0.47 -3.09 10.85
C CYS A 27 -0.14 -3.76 9.51
N GLY A 28 0.56 -3.08 8.60
CA GLY A 28 0.96 -3.63 7.30
C GLY A 28 1.47 -2.54 6.36
N CYS A 29 1.84 -2.95 5.15
CA CYS A 29 2.27 -2.09 4.06
C CYS A 29 1.55 -2.51 2.77
N GLY A 30 1.08 -1.54 1.99
CA GLY A 30 0.55 -1.76 0.64
C GLY A 30 1.54 -1.21 -0.38
N VAL A 31 1.92 -2.03 -1.36
CA VAL A 31 2.80 -1.60 -2.46
C VAL A 31 2.08 -1.83 -3.77
N LEU A 32 1.97 -0.77 -4.57
CA LEU A 32 1.42 -0.85 -5.91
C LEU A 32 2.46 -1.41 -6.88
N THR A 33 2.03 -2.36 -7.68
CA THR A 33 2.83 -3.05 -8.68
C THR A 33 2.31 -2.69 -10.06
N ALA A 34 3.25 -2.51 -10.99
CA ALA A 34 2.94 -2.38 -12.40
C ALA A 34 2.54 -3.74 -13.00
N SER A 35 2.43 -3.80 -14.32
CA SER A 35 2.02 -4.98 -15.10
C SER A 35 2.89 -6.24 -14.95
N GLY A 36 3.93 -6.22 -14.11
CA GLY A 36 4.76 -7.40 -13.79
C GLY A 36 5.62 -7.89 -14.95
N ARG A 37 6.03 -7.01 -15.86
CA ARG A 37 6.98 -7.39 -16.92
C ARG A 37 8.33 -7.69 -16.30
N THR A 38 8.91 -8.82 -16.67
CA THR A 38 10.29 -9.16 -16.30
C THR A 38 11.23 -8.15 -16.91
N LEU A 39 12.15 -7.62 -16.12
CA LEU A 39 13.20 -6.74 -16.62
C LEU A 39 14.16 -7.53 -17.52
N PRO A 40 14.60 -6.97 -18.66
CA PRO A 40 15.62 -7.59 -19.50
C PRO A 40 17.00 -7.47 -18.86
N GLU A 41 18.03 -8.01 -19.53
CA GLU A 41 19.43 -7.91 -19.07
C GLU A 41 19.87 -6.46 -18.83
N LEU A 42 20.79 -6.26 -17.88
CA LEU A 42 21.24 -4.94 -17.44
C LEU A 42 21.71 -4.05 -18.59
N ALA A 43 22.45 -4.61 -19.55
CA ALA A 43 22.92 -3.88 -20.73
C ALA A 43 21.75 -3.31 -21.56
N SER A 44 20.66 -4.06 -21.70
CA SER A 44 19.45 -3.60 -22.40
C SER A 44 18.69 -2.54 -21.62
N ILE A 45 18.68 -2.64 -20.28
CA ILE A 45 18.10 -1.60 -19.41
C ILE A 45 18.86 -0.29 -19.59
N LEU A 46 20.19 -0.31 -19.45
CA LEU A 46 21.03 0.90 -19.54
C LEU A 46 21.00 1.55 -20.92
N ALA A 47 20.70 0.78 -21.97
CA ALA A 47 20.55 1.29 -23.34
C ALA A 47 19.23 2.05 -23.59
N SER A 48 18.28 2.06 -22.66
CA SER A 48 16.96 2.67 -22.87
C SER A 48 16.49 3.44 -21.64
N HIS A 49 16.29 4.75 -21.80
CA HIS A 49 15.79 5.62 -20.74
C HIS A 49 14.44 5.14 -20.16
N ALA A 50 13.55 4.62 -21.02
CA ALA A 50 12.28 4.06 -20.58
C ALA A 50 12.45 2.78 -19.74
N LEU A 51 13.43 1.93 -20.08
CA LEU A 51 13.73 0.73 -19.30
C LEU A 51 14.41 1.07 -17.98
N ILE A 52 15.25 2.12 -17.93
CA ILE A 52 15.83 2.63 -16.69
C ILE A 52 14.73 3.01 -15.70
N HIS A 53 13.76 3.86 -16.11
CA HIS A 53 12.63 4.23 -15.24
C HIS A 53 11.79 3.02 -14.79
N THR A 54 11.64 2.02 -15.66
CA THR A 54 10.95 0.78 -15.30
C THR A 54 11.74 0.00 -14.26
N ALA A 55 13.06 -0.10 -14.41
CA ALA A 55 13.95 -0.79 -13.49
C ALA A 55 14.03 -0.08 -12.13
N GLU A 56 14.10 1.25 -12.10
CA GLU A 56 14.02 2.05 -10.89
C GLU A 56 12.72 1.79 -10.13
N GLY A 57 11.60 1.76 -10.85
CA GLY A 57 10.30 1.43 -10.26
C GLY A 57 10.29 0.07 -9.58
N GLU A 58 10.87 -0.97 -10.19
CA GLU A 58 10.94 -2.30 -9.57
C GLU A 58 11.93 -2.33 -8.40
N PHE A 59 13.07 -1.65 -8.52
CA PHE A 59 14.05 -1.53 -7.45
C PHE A 59 13.45 -0.95 -6.17
N PHE A 60 12.67 0.14 -6.26
CA PHE A 60 12.01 0.70 -5.07
C PHE A 60 11.01 -0.29 -4.45
N ARG A 61 10.25 -1.03 -5.26
CA ARG A 61 9.31 -2.06 -4.76
C ARG A 61 10.05 -3.19 -4.05
N ASP A 62 11.19 -3.61 -4.56
CA ASP A 62 12.05 -4.62 -3.92
C ASP A 62 12.61 -4.15 -2.58
N ILE A 63 13.02 -2.88 -2.48
CA ILE A 63 13.43 -2.29 -1.21
C ILE A 63 12.29 -2.36 -0.19
N PHE A 64 11.06 -2.00 -0.58
CA PHE A 64 9.91 -2.10 0.35
C PHE A 64 9.59 -3.53 0.74
N ARG A 65 9.65 -4.49 -0.19
CA ARG A 65 9.48 -5.93 0.10
C ARG A 65 10.51 -6.41 1.12
N GLU A 66 11.77 -6.08 0.90
CA GLU A 66 12.88 -6.50 1.76
C GLU A 66 12.82 -5.82 3.14
N ALA A 67 12.50 -4.53 3.19
CA ALA A 67 12.33 -3.81 4.45
C ALA A 67 11.16 -4.38 5.26
N CYS A 68 10.01 -4.62 4.63
CA CYS A 68 8.85 -5.22 5.29
C CYS A 68 9.16 -6.64 5.79
N ARG A 69 9.89 -7.45 5.02
CA ARG A 69 10.33 -8.79 5.42
C ARG A 69 11.22 -8.73 6.67
N LYS A 70 12.24 -7.85 6.67
CA LYS A 70 13.15 -7.65 7.82
C LYS A 70 12.44 -7.15 9.06
N LEU A 71 11.44 -6.28 8.90
CA LEU A 71 10.66 -5.71 9.99
C LEU A 71 9.44 -6.56 10.40
N GLN A 72 9.23 -7.70 9.72
CA GLN A 72 8.06 -8.57 9.91
C GLN A 72 6.72 -7.82 9.77
N VAL A 73 6.68 -6.85 8.86
CA VAL A 73 5.47 -6.10 8.50
C VAL A 73 4.81 -6.81 7.32
N PRO A 74 3.54 -7.24 7.44
CA PRO A 74 2.86 -7.88 6.31
C PRO A 74 2.70 -6.92 5.15
N LEU A 75 3.14 -7.35 3.96
CA LEU A 75 3.10 -6.56 2.74
C LEU A 75 2.06 -7.11 1.76
N SER A 76 1.21 -6.22 1.26
CA SER A 76 0.21 -6.52 0.22
C SER A 76 0.65 -5.89 -1.09
N ALA A 77 1.00 -6.72 -2.07
CA ALA A 77 1.28 -6.28 -3.43
C ALA A 77 -0.03 -6.17 -4.22
N ILE A 78 -0.35 -4.98 -4.73
CA ILE A 78 -1.62 -4.70 -5.42
C ILE A 78 -1.29 -4.23 -6.83
N ARG A 79 -1.97 -4.74 -7.85
CA ARG A 79 -1.81 -4.22 -9.22
C ARG A 79 -2.50 -2.87 -9.31
N GLU A 80 -1.79 -1.84 -9.77
CA GLU A 80 -2.31 -0.47 -9.80
C GLU A 80 -3.63 -0.38 -10.57
N ARG A 81 -3.71 -1.02 -11.75
CA ARG A 81 -4.92 -1.04 -12.58
C ARG A 81 -6.14 -1.69 -11.91
N ASP A 82 -5.91 -2.59 -10.96
CA ASP A 82 -6.94 -3.36 -10.28
C ASP A 82 -7.34 -2.72 -8.94
N LEU A 83 -6.61 -1.68 -8.49
CA LEU A 83 -6.69 -1.11 -7.15
C LEU A 83 -8.11 -0.73 -6.73
N PHE A 84 -8.80 0.08 -7.54
CA PHE A 84 -10.13 0.58 -7.21
C PHE A 84 -11.18 -0.54 -7.15
N ASN A 85 -11.13 -1.48 -8.08
CA ASN A 85 -12.05 -2.61 -8.12
C ASN A 85 -11.84 -3.54 -6.92
N LEU A 86 -10.58 -3.84 -6.60
CA LEU A 86 -10.23 -4.65 -5.43
C LEU A 86 -10.64 -3.95 -4.13
N ALA A 87 -10.40 -2.64 -4.01
CA ALA A 87 -10.79 -1.88 -2.83
C ALA A 87 -12.31 -1.83 -2.65
N SER A 88 -13.06 -1.55 -3.72
CA SER A 88 -14.54 -1.55 -3.70
C SER A 88 -15.09 -2.91 -3.27
N ALA A 89 -14.57 -4.00 -3.85
CA ALA A 89 -14.97 -5.36 -3.46
C ALA A 89 -14.61 -5.68 -2.01
N GLN A 90 -13.40 -5.31 -1.56
CA GLN A 90 -12.93 -5.61 -0.21
C GLN A 90 -13.67 -4.82 0.87
N MET A 91 -13.99 -3.54 0.61
CA MET A 91 -14.66 -2.65 1.56
C MET A 91 -16.19 -2.74 1.49
N GLY A 92 -16.74 -3.43 0.48
CA GLY A 92 -18.19 -3.59 0.31
C GLY A 92 -18.93 -2.30 -0.03
N ILE A 93 -18.26 -1.34 -0.67
CA ILE A 93 -18.85 -0.04 -1.07
C ILE A 93 -18.70 0.17 -2.58
N SER A 94 -19.60 0.96 -3.16
CA SER A 94 -19.56 1.27 -4.59
C SER A 94 -18.29 2.06 -4.98
N LEU A 95 -17.85 1.93 -6.24
CA LEU A 95 -16.75 2.75 -6.76
C LEU A 95 -17.03 4.26 -6.66
N ALA A 96 -18.29 4.67 -6.79
CA ALA A 96 -18.69 6.07 -6.66
C ALA A 96 -18.49 6.56 -5.23
N ASP A 97 -18.91 5.78 -4.24
CA ASP A 97 -18.75 6.13 -2.82
C ASP A 97 -17.30 6.08 -2.38
N LEU A 98 -16.52 5.12 -2.90
CA LEU A 98 -15.08 5.06 -2.66
C LEU A 98 -14.37 6.33 -3.17
N ASN A 99 -14.68 6.76 -4.39
CA ASN A 99 -14.14 7.99 -4.97
C ASN A 99 -14.58 9.24 -4.19
N ARG A 100 -15.81 9.27 -3.69
CA ARG A 100 -16.33 10.33 -2.83
C ARG A 100 -15.51 10.43 -1.54
N GLN A 101 -15.33 9.31 -0.83
CA GLN A 101 -14.54 9.26 0.39
C GLN A 101 -13.08 9.69 0.18
N LEU A 102 -12.45 9.27 -0.92
CA LEU A 102 -11.10 9.73 -1.28
C LEU A 102 -11.05 11.24 -1.54
N SER A 103 -12.09 11.80 -2.16
CA SER A 103 -12.19 13.22 -2.45
C SER A 103 -12.41 14.04 -1.17
N ASP A 104 -13.28 13.58 -0.27
CA ASP A 104 -13.55 14.22 1.01
C ASP A 104 -12.31 14.18 1.92
N THR A 105 -11.59 13.06 1.92
CA THR A 105 -10.30 12.93 2.63
C THR A 105 -9.28 13.93 2.09
N GLY A 106 -9.16 14.05 0.77
CA GLY A 106 -8.26 15.02 0.15
C GLY A 106 -8.60 16.46 0.48
N ARG A 107 -9.89 16.79 0.55
CA ARG A 107 -10.37 18.12 0.95
C ARG A 107 -10.00 18.44 2.40
N ALA A 108 -10.04 17.45 3.29
CA ALA A 108 -9.69 17.61 4.69
C ALA A 108 -8.16 17.73 4.92
N ILE A 109 -7.35 17.00 4.15
CA ILE A 109 -5.88 17.01 4.28
C ILE A 109 -5.25 18.21 3.57
N GLY A 110 -5.81 18.62 2.43
CA GLY A 110 -5.24 19.67 1.57
C GLY A 110 -4.22 19.14 0.55
N PRO A 111 -3.70 20.02 -0.32
CA PRO A 111 -2.72 19.65 -1.34
C PRO A 111 -1.34 19.31 -0.73
N PRO A 112 -0.56 18.40 -1.36
CA PRO A 112 -0.85 17.70 -2.61
C PRO A 112 -1.81 16.50 -2.44
N TRP A 113 -2.82 16.39 -3.33
CA TRP A 113 -3.76 15.26 -3.39
C TRP A 113 -3.92 14.75 -4.84
N ALA A 114 -2.79 14.48 -5.47
CA ALA A 114 -2.72 13.96 -6.83
C ALA A 114 -2.97 12.44 -6.87
N GLN A 115 -2.76 11.84 -8.03
CA GLN A 115 -3.00 10.42 -8.27
C GLN A 115 -2.28 9.55 -7.25
N ASP A 116 -0.98 9.78 -7.03
CA ASP A 116 -0.15 8.95 -6.17
C ASP A 116 -0.62 8.98 -4.70
N GLN A 117 -1.02 10.15 -4.19
CA GLN A 117 -1.54 10.26 -2.82
C GLN A 117 -2.86 9.50 -2.66
N LYS A 118 -3.77 9.60 -3.64
CA LYS A 118 -5.03 8.84 -3.63
C LYS A 118 -4.79 7.34 -3.66
N HIS A 119 -3.88 6.90 -4.53
CA HIS A 119 -3.50 5.50 -4.70
C HIS A 119 -2.85 4.93 -3.43
N ALA A 120 -1.92 5.67 -2.82
CA ALA A 120 -1.28 5.29 -1.57
C ALA A 120 -2.28 5.25 -0.40
N ALA A 121 -3.16 6.24 -0.30
CA ALA A 121 -4.21 6.27 0.72
C ALA A 121 -5.14 5.07 0.60
N LEU A 122 -5.60 4.77 -0.61
CA LEU A 122 -6.49 3.66 -0.88
C LEU A 122 -5.83 2.30 -0.57
N ALA A 123 -4.57 2.10 -0.98
CA ALA A 123 -3.80 0.92 -0.60
C ALA A 123 -3.67 0.78 0.93
N GLY A 124 -3.45 1.90 1.62
CA GLY A 124 -3.45 1.94 3.09
C GLY A 124 -4.78 1.54 3.71
N TRP A 125 -5.90 2.01 3.16
CA TRP A 125 -7.24 1.63 3.61
C TRP A 125 -7.52 0.14 3.42
N MET A 126 -7.11 -0.42 2.28
CA MET A 126 -7.22 -1.88 2.04
C MET A 126 -6.40 -2.68 3.05
N VAL A 127 -5.19 -2.24 3.38
CA VAL A 127 -4.35 -2.90 4.40
C VAL A 127 -5.02 -2.84 5.78
N LEU A 128 -5.64 -1.71 6.13
CA LEU A 128 -6.35 -1.52 7.39
C LEU A 128 -7.64 -2.34 7.46
N ALA A 129 -8.39 -2.44 6.37
CA ALA A 129 -9.65 -3.18 6.31
C ALA A 129 -9.46 -4.71 6.42
N ASN A 130 -8.25 -5.22 6.20
CA ASN A 130 -7.93 -6.65 6.31
C ASN A 130 -7.43 -7.06 7.72
N ARG A 131 -7.73 -6.26 8.75
CA ARG A 131 -7.29 -6.45 10.14
C ARG A 131 -8.48 -6.49 11.08
#